data_AF-A0A1A8J2R3-F1
#
_entry.id   AF-A0A1A8J2R3-F1
#
_cell.length_a   1.000
_cell.length_b   1.000
_cell.length_c   1.000
_cell.angle_alpha   90.00
_cell.angle_beta   90.00
_cell.angle_gamma   90.00
#
_symmetry.space_group_name_H-M   'P 1'
#
loop_
_entity.id
_entity.type
_entity.pdbx_description
1 polymer ?
#
loop_
_entity_poly.entity_id
_entity_poly.type
_entity_poly.pdbx_seq_one_letter_code
_entity_poly.pdbx_strand_id
1 'polypeptide(L)'
;NAPCWPTSQPAPVSVAGPAPQVITPPPPPAPALTTSMVPAPAPPAQQSCQPCWPPSQYQPPLQPAPIQVQVPAPAPAVAPASSIHPSVPSWAAHPGWPYNPGQSGWPGQNPSFMPQHWLPPTSGPMSVPYNLNLARGVYDKMMMTIRGYVKPNAKMFTVNFLRGNDIAFHINPRFNEGGKQVLVRNHKVGERWGSEERDLKGPFPFAIGSPFEMKILCTPEAFRVAVNNIPLFEFRHRIRELNQIDRINILNDVVLTYVNVETLP
;
A
#
# COMPACT_ATOMS: atom_id res chain seq x y z
N ASN A 1 -41.37 -57.28 36.92
CA ASN A 1 -41.70 -56.09 36.13
C ASN A 1 -40.43 -55.46 35.58
N ALA A 2 -40.00 -55.92 34.41
CA ALA A 2 -38.96 -55.26 33.61
C ALA A 2 -39.66 -54.46 32.50
N PRO A 3 -39.29 -53.20 32.22
CA PRO A 3 -39.87 -52.46 31.12
C PRO A 3 -39.10 -52.72 29.82
N CYS A 4 -39.83 -53.15 28.80
CA CYS A 4 -39.36 -53.23 27.42
C CYS A 4 -39.40 -51.85 26.77
N TRP A 5 -38.29 -51.38 26.21
CA TRP A 5 -38.27 -50.34 25.17
C TRP A 5 -37.40 -50.80 24.01
N PRO A 6 -37.87 -50.71 22.75
CA PRO A 6 -37.09 -51.06 21.58
C PRO A 6 -36.09 -49.94 21.22
N THR A 7 -34.82 -50.30 21.15
CA THR A 7 -33.72 -49.48 20.61
C THR A 7 -33.78 -49.48 19.08
N SER A 8 -34.16 -48.37 18.46
CA SER A 8 -33.89 -48.10 17.05
C SER A 8 -32.68 -47.17 16.94
N GLN A 9 -31.49 -47.74 16.81
CA GLN A 9 -30.27 -47.01 16.44
C GLN A 9 -30.26 -46.81 14.91
N PRO A 10 -30.01 -45.60 14.38
CA PRO A 10 -29.71 -45.44 12.97
C PRO A 10 -28.31 -45.99 12.65
N ALA A 11 -28.18 -46.64 11.49
CA ALA A 11 -26.93 -47.18 10.98
C ALA A 11 -25.87 -46.07 10.76
N PRO A 12 -24.57 -46.35 10.94
CA PRO A 12 -23.52 -45.37 10.69
C PRO A 12 -23.44 -45.06 9.18
N VAL A 13 -23.46 -43.77 8.85
CA VAL A 13 -23.23 -43.27 7.50
C VAL A 13 -21.74 -43.39 7.19
N SER A 14 -21.37 -44.23 6.23
CA SER A 14 -20.00 -44.33 5.76
C SER A 14 -19.63 -43.08 4.96
N VAL A 15 -18.77 -42.23 5.52
CA VAL A 15 -18.16 -41.10 4.80
C VAL A 15 -17.05 -41.66 3.92
N ALA A 16 -17.18 -41.50 2.60
CA ALA A 16 -16.10 -41.83 1.66
C ALA A 16 -14.88 -40.94 1.96
N GLY A 17 -13.72 -41.57 2.14
CA GLY A 17 -12.44 -40.86 2.30
C GLY A 17 -12.05 -40.10 1.02
N PRO A 18 -11.21 -39.06 1.12
CA PRO A 18 -10.81 -38.26 -0.04
C PRO A 18 -10.00 -39.11 -1.03
N ALA A 19 -10.34 -39.01 -2.31
CA ALA A 19 -9.60 -39.65 -3.38
C ALA A 19 -8.16 -39.10 -3.47
N PRO A 20 -7.16 -39.94 -3.78
CA PRO A 20 -5.78 -39.50 -3.93
C PRO A 20 -5.67 -38.46 -5.05
N GLN A 21 -5.08 -37.32 -4.72
CA GLN A 21 -4.82 -36.23 -5.65
C GLN A 21 -3.76 -36.67 -6.67
N VAL A 22 -4.13 -36.71 -7.95
CA VAL A 22 -3.16 -36.92 -9.05
C VAL A 22 -2.33 -35.64 -9.18
N ILE A 23 -1.05 -35.72 -8.83
CA ILE A 23 -0.10 -34.63 -9.03
C ILE A 23 0.29 -34.63 -10.51
N THR A 24 -0.29 -33.71 -11.29
CA THR A 24 0.16 -33.44 -12.66
C THR A 24 1.44 -32.59 -12.62
N PRO A 25 2.51 -32.93 -13.36
CA PRO A 25 3.68 -32.08 -13.48
C PRO A 25 3.33 -30.75 -14.18
N PRO A 26 4.05 -29.65 -13.90
CA PRO A 26 3.82 -28.39 -14.57
C PRO A 26 4.20 -28.48 -16.06
N PRO A 27 3.50 -27.72 -16.94
CA PRO A 27 3.83 -27.70 -18.37
C PRO A 27 5.20 -27.04 -18.62
N PRO A 28 5.90 -27.43 -19.70
CA PRO A 28 7.18 -26.84 -20.06
C PRO A 28 7.04 -25.35 -20.43
N PRO A 29 8.11 -24.54 -20.25
CA PRO A 29 8.08 -23.12 -20.62
C PRO A 29 7.93 -22.96 -22.14
N ALA A 30 7.11 -21.98 -22.54
CA ALA A 30 6.89 -21.64 -23.94
C ALA A 30 8.18 -21.12 -24.61
N PRO A 31 8.42 -21.41 -25.90
CA PRO A 31 9.58 -20.91 -26.62
C PRO A 31 9.53 -19.38 -26.76
N ALA A 32 10.68 -18.74 -26.57
CA ALA A 32 10.84 -17.30 -26.75
C ALA A 32 10.57 -16.91 -28.21
N LEU A 33 9.71 -15.92 -28.42
CA LEU A 33 9.45 -15.34 -29.73
C LEU A 33 10.67 -14.52 -30.18
N THR A 34 11.46 -15.08 -31.09
CA THR A 34 12.46 -14.32 -31.86
C THR A 34 11.71 -13.50 -32.92
N THR A 35 11.70 -12.18 -32.78
CA THR A 35 11.22 -11.28 -33.83
C THR A 35 12.19 -11.30 -35.02
N SER A 36 11.84 -12.06 -36.06
CA SER A 36 12.47 -11.92 -37.38
C SER A 36 11.84 -10.73 -38.12
N MET A 37 12.65 -9.74 -38.48
CA MET A 37 12.22 -8.66 -39.36
C MET A 37 12.07 -9.19 -40.79
N VAL A 38 10.85 -9.16 -41.32
CA VAL A 38 10.58 -9.45 -42.74
C VAL A 38 10.63 -8.13 -43.51
N PRO A 39 11.41 -7.99 -44.60
CA PRO A 39 11.42 -6.77 -45.41
C PRO A 39 10.09 -6.60 -46.15
N ALA A 40 9.57 -5.37 -46.17
CA ALA A 40 8.40 -5.00 -46.95
C ALA A 40 8.68 -5.04 -48.47
N PRO A 41 7.71 -5.40 -49.32
CA PRO A 41 7.90 -5.41 -50.77
C PRO A 41 7.93 -3.99 -51.34
N ALA A 42 8.81 -3.77 -52.33
CA ALA A 42 8.97 -2.51 -53.03
C ALA A 42 7.78 -2.21 -53.98
N PRO A 43 7.40 -0.94 -54.17
CA PRO A 43 6.37 -0.56 -55.15
C PRO A 43 6.90 -0.62 -56.60
N PRO A 44 6.01 -0.80 -57.60
CA PRO A 44 6.41 -0.98 -59.00
C PRO A 44 6.84 0.33 -59.66
N ALA A 45 7.77 0.21 -60.60
CA ALA A 45 8.30 1.30 -61.42
C ALA A 45 7.26 1.80 -62.45
N GLN A 46 7.08 3.11 -62.56
CA GLN A 46 6.40 3.75 -63.69
C GLN A 46 7.42 4.51 -64.55
N GLN A 47 7.38 4.24 -65.85
CA GLN A 47 8.23 4.86 -66.87
C GLN A 47 7.61 6.16 -67.42
N SER A 48 8.47 7.17 -67.53
CA SER A 48 8.59 8.24 -68.53
C SER A 48 7.33 8.92 -69.10
N CYS A 49 7.17 10.20 -68.77
CA CYS A 49 6.91 11.29 -69.72
C CYS A 49 7.48 12.60 -69.12
N GLN A 50 8.45 13.20 -69.79
CA GLN A 50 9.03 14.55 -69.55
C GLN A 50 8.51 15.48 -70.65
N PRO A 51 8.41 16.81 -70.44
CA PRO A 51 9.61 17.64 -70.62
C PRO A 51 9.81 18.83 -69.66
N CYS A 52 11.10 19.07 -69.39
CA CYS A 52 11.80 20.36 -69.29
C CYS A 52 11.60 21.24 -68.06
N TRP A 53 12.56 21.20 -67.11
CA TRP A 53 13.27 22.36 -66.51
C TRP A 53 14.60 21.86 -65.88
N PRO A 54 15.69 22.66 -65.83
CA PRO A 54 16.99 22.21 -65.37
C PRO A 54 16.99 22.03 -63.84
N PRO A 55 17.56 20.95 -63.29
CA PRO A 55 17.53 20.73 -61.85
C PRO A 55 18.60 21.59 -61.16
N SER A 56 18.15 22.51 -60.31
CA SER A 56 18.94 23.00 -59.18
C SER A 56 19.42 21.79 -58.37
N GLN A 57 20.74 21.66 -58.18
CA GLN A 57 21.29 20.56 -57.38
C GLN A 57 20.73 20.63 -55.96
N TYR A 58 19.89 19.67 -55.62
CA TYR A 58 19.38 19.50 -54.26
C TYR A 58 20.51 18.92 -53.41
N GLN A 59 21.15 19.75 -52.62
CA GLN A 59 22.17 19.35 -51.66
C GLN A 59 21.44 19.02 -50.35
N PRO A 60 21.42 17.76 -49.87
CA PRO A 60 20.83 17.44 -48.59
C PRO A 60 21.58 18.21 -47.47
N PRO A 61 20.89 18.65 -46.41
CA PRO A 61 21.57 19.34 -45.32
C PRO A 61 22.63 18.42 -44.71
N LEU A 62 23.88 18.89 -44.67
CA LEU A 62 24.95 18.25 -43.93
C LEU A 62 24.50 18.10 -42.47
N GLN A 63 24.48 16.86 -41.97
CA GLN A 63 24.28 16.58 -40.56
C GLN A 63 25.43 17.27 -39.78
N PRO A 64 25.13 18.05 -38.72
CA PRO A 64 26.17 18.57 -37.84
C PRO A 64 26.94 17.40 -37.22
N ALA A 65 28.27 17.49 -37.21
CA ALA A 65 29.13 16.53 -36.54
C ALA A 65 28.74 16.43 -35.04
N PRO A 66 28.82 15.23 -34.42
CA PRO A 66 28.57 15.11 -32.99
C PRO A 66 29.60 15.94 -32.23
N ILE A 67 29.13 16.92 -31.46
CA ILE A 67 29.95 17.62 -30.48
C ILE A 67 30.29 16.58 -29.40
N GLN A 68 31.55 16.16 -29.34
CA GLN A 68 32.05 15.42 -28.20
C GLN A 68 32.08 16.35 -26.98
N VAL A 69 31.00 16.32 -26.18
CA VAL A 69 31.03 16.94 -24.86
C VAL A 69 31.93 16.07 -23.99
N GLN A 70 33.13 16.57 -23.70
CA GLN A 70 34.06 15.92 -22.81
C GLN A 70 33.48 15.97 -21.39
N VAL A 71 32.89 14.85 -20.95
CA VAL A 71 32.41 14.67 -19.58
C VAL A 71 33.65 14.53 -18.68
N PRO A 72 33.83 15.36 -17.64
CA PRO A 72 34.89 15.14 -16.67
C PRO A 72 34.68 13.79 -15.96
N ALA A 73 35.74 13.00 -15.84
CA ALA A 73 35.72 11.74 -15.10
C ALA A 73 35.33 11.98 -13.62
N PRO A 74 34.60 11.05 -12.97
CA PRO A 74 34.30 11.16 -11.55
C PRO A 74 35.58 10.96 -10.73
N ALA A 75 35.84 11.90 -9.81
CA ALA A 75 36.89 11.77 -8.81
C ALA A 75 36.57 10.62 -7.83
N PRO A 76 37.59 9.91 -7.30
CA PRO A 76 37.38 8.84 -6.33
C PRO A 76 36.78 9.37 -5.01
N ALA A 77 35.83 8.61 -4.46
CA ALA A 77 35.13 8.94 -3.23
C ALA A 77 36.07 8.96 -2.00
N VAL A 78 35.99 10.02 -1.22
CA VAL A 78 36.61 10.13 0.11
C VAL A 78 35.62 9.62 1.16
N ALA A 79 36.06 8.68 2.00
CA ALA A 79 35.27 8.10 3.08
C ALA A 79 34.84 9.15 4.14
N PRO A 80 33.69 9.00 4.81
CA PRO A 80 33.27 9.95 5.83
C PRO A 80 34.10 9.76 7.12
N ALA A 81 34.72 10.84 7.57
CA ALA A 81 35.30 10.96 8.90
C ALA A 81 34.22 11.26 9.94
N SER A 82 34.48 10.79 11.15
CA SER A 82 33.60 10.79 12.33
C SER A 82 33.09 12.19 12.71
N SER A 83 31.81 12.23 13.08
CA SER A 83 31.06 13.38 13.58
C SER A 83 31.69 14.04 14.81
N ILE A 84 32.02 15.33 14.70
CA ILE A 84 32.32 16.23 15.81
C ILE A 84 30.98 16.79 16.33
N HIS A 85 30.59 16.43 17.55
CA HIS A 85 29.51 17.09 18.29
C HIS A 85 30.07 18.27 19.09
N PRO A 86 29.43 19.46 19.08
CA PRO A 86 29.77 20.54 19.99
C PRO A 86 29.36 20.20 21.43
N SER A 87 30.25 20.54 22.36
CA SER A 87 30.14 20.42 23.81
C SER A 87 28.94 21.18 24.40
N VAL A 88 28.16 20.50 25.24
CA VAL A 88 27.28 21.10 26.26
C VAL A 88 27.80 20.77 27.67
N PRO A 89 27.67 21.68 28.65
CA PRO A 89 28.36 21.56 29.94
C PRO A 89 27.83 20.42 30.82
N SER A 90 28.79 19.63 31.29
CA SER A 90 28.84 18.76 32.48
C SER A 90 27.69 18.84 33.48
N TRP A 91 26.99 17.71 33.67
CA TRP A 91 26.46 17.30 34.96
C TRP A 91 27.45 16.32 35.61
N ALA A 92 27.66 16.47 36.92
CA ALA A 92 28.72 15.78 37.66
C ALA A 92 28.54 14.25 37.67
N ALA A 93 29.64 13.53 37.44
CA ALA A 93 29.71 12.09 37.57
C ALA A 93 29.59 11.65 39.04
N HIS A 94 28.67 10.73 39.32
CA HIS A 94 28.68 9.99 40.58
C HIS A 94 29.64 8.79 40.46
N PRO A 95 30.57 8.57 41.40
CA PRO A 95 31.53 7.47 41.32
C PRO A 95 30.86 6.19 41.83
N GLY A 96 30.69 5.16 40.98
CA GLY A 96 30.26 3.86 41.53
C GLY A 96 29.79 2.72 40.64
N TRP A 97 29.74 2.80 39.30
CA TRP A 97 29.25 1.66 38.51
C TRP A 97 30.10 1.37 37.26
N PRO A 98 30.54 0.11 37.05
CA PRO A 98 31.19 -0.30 35.81
C PRO A 98 30.14 -0.41 34.68
N TYR A 99 30.45 0.20 33.54
CA TYR A 99 29.58 0.22 32.36
C TYR A 99 29.57 -1.15 31.65
N ASN A 100 28.38 -1.69 31.35
CA ASN A 100 28.18 -2.84 30.48
C ASN A 100 27.14 -2.50 29.40
N PRO A 101 27.47 -2.51 28.09
CA PRO A 101 26.53 -2.18 27.03
C PRO A 101 25.66 -3.39 26.69
N GLY A 102 24.46 -3.49 27.29
CA GLY A 102 23.54 -4.58 26.95
C GLY A 102 22.23 -4.73 27.75
N GLN A 103 21.82 -3.76 28.58
CA GLN A 103 20.55 -3.88 29.30
C GLN A 103 19.66 -2.63 29.21
N SER A 104 18.44 -2.82 28.74
CA SER A 104 17.30 -1.93 28.92
C SER A 104 16.70 -2.14 30.31
N GLY A 105 16.91 -1.20 31.22
CA GLY A 105 16.33 -1.27 32.56
C GLY A 105 16.75 -0.12 33.45
N TRP A 106 16.07 1.02 33.31
CA TRP A 106 16.06 2.05 34.36
C TRP A 106 15.12 1.59 35.48
N PRO A 107 15.54 1.50 36.75
CA PRO A 107 14.62 1.21 37.84
C PRO A 107 13.91 2.51 38.24
N GLY A 108 12.58 2.58 38.09
CA GLY A 108 11.80 3.68 38.67
C GLY A 108 10.47 4.07 38.02
N GLN A 109 10.05 3.49 36.89
CA GLN A 109 8.74 3.82 36.32
C GLN A 109 7.66 2.82 36.74
N ASN A 110 6.94 3.18 37.81
CA ASN A 110 5.62 2.63 38.09
C ASN A 110 4.61 3.28 37.09
N PRO A 111 3.95 2.53 36.20
CA PRO A 111 3.04 3.10 35.18
C PRO A 111 1.78 3.76 35.75
N SER A 112 1.54 3.66 37.06
CA SER A 112 0.24 3.93 37.67
C SER A 112 -0.04 5.40 37.99
N PHE A 113 0.92 6.32 37.75
CA PHE A 113 0.81 7.72 38.17
C PHE A 113 0.81 8.76 37.04
N MET A 114 0.72 8.35 35.78
CA MET A 114 0.65 9.32 34.67
C MET A 114 -0.81 9.61 34.28
N PRO A 115 -1.24 10.89 34.27
CA PRO A 115 -2.49 11.29 33.65
C PRO A 115 -2.50 10.88 32.17
N GLN A 116 -3.56 10.21 31.71
CA GLN A 116 -3.68 9.62 30.37
C GLN A 116 -3.47 10.60 29.19
N HIS A 117 -3.48 11.92 29.42
CA HIS A 117 -3.35 12.92 28.35
C HIS A 117 -1.89 13.21 27.92
N TRP A 118 -0.87 12.65 28.60
CA TRP A 118 0.55 12.83 28.24
C TRP A 118 1.22 11.60 27.63
N LEU A 119 0.46 10.56 27.28
CA LEU A 119 1.01 9.46 26.49
C LEU A 119 1.24 9.95 25.04
N PRO A 120 2.44 9.78 24.46
CA PRO A 120 2.61 9.97 23.02
C PRO A 120 1.61 9.06 22.28
N PRO A 121 1.00 9.52 21.17
CA PRO A 121 -0.04 8.76 20.49
C PRO A 121 0.55 7.43 20.03
N THR A 122 0.12 6.34 20.69
CA THR A 122 0.10 4.94 20.25
C THR A 122 1.02 4.59 19.08
N SER A 123 2.33 4.85 19.19
CA SER A 123 3.27 4.60 18.11
C SER A 123 4.02 3.31 18.42
N GLY A 124 3.30 2.20 18.27
CA GLY A 124 3.96 0.96 17.92
C GLY A 124 4.81 1.15 16.64
N PRO A 125 5.68 0.20 16.30
CA PRO A 125 6.46 0.29 15.06
C PRO A 125 5.51 0.54 13.87
N MET A 126 5.73 1.65 13.15
CA MET A 126 4.94 2.05 11.97
C MET A 126 5.29 1.21 10.73
N SER A 127 5.67 -0.05 10.94
CA SER A 127 5.95 -1.01 9.90
C SER A 127 4.65 -1.45 9.23
N VAL A 128 4.74 -1.72 7.93
CA VAL A 128 3.63 -2.28 7.14
C VAL A 128 3.91 -3.77 6.96
N PRO A 129 2.97 -4.68 7.32
CA PRO A 129 1.58 -4.43 7.69
C PRO A 129 1.41 -3.76 9.07
N TYR A 130 0.63 -2.69 9.10
CA TYR A 130 0.32 -1.95 10.33
C TYR A 130 -1.06 -2.35 10.82
N ASN A 131 -1.18 -2.62 12.12
CA ASN A 131 -2.44 -2.99 12.76
C ASN A 131 -2.69 -2.07 13.94
N LEU A 132 -3.89 -1.51 14.01
CA LEU A 132 -4.34 -0.67 15.11
C LEU A 132 -5.63 -1.24 15.69
N ASN A 133 -5.67 -1.43 17.01
CA ASN A 133 -6.87 -1.81 17.73
C ASN A 133 -7.60 -0.56 18.24
N LEU A 134 -8.90 -0.51 18.03
CA LEU A 134 -9.80 0.54 18.48
C LEU A 134 -10.66 -0.01 19.62
N ALA A 135 -10.29 0.31 20.86
CA ALA A 135 -10.95 -0.26 22.05
C ALA A 135 -12.48 -0.01 22.11
N ARG A 136 -12.97 1.05 21.46
CA ARG A 136 -14.39 1.42 21.41
C ARG A 136 -15.06 1.10 20.06
N GLY A 137 -14.34 0.48 19.14
CA GLY A 137 -14.70 0.47 17.72
C GLY A 137 -14.65 1.86 17.10
N VAL A 138 -15.24 2.02 15.91
CA VAL A 138 -15.46 3.33 15.30
C VAL A 138 -16.75 3.96 15.83
N TYR A 139 -16.79 5.28 15.89
CA TYR A 139 -17.92 6.03 16.43
C TYR A 139 -18.06 7.38 15.73
N ASP A 140 -19.24 8.00 15.85
CA ASP A 140 -19.47 9.33 15.29
C ASP A 140 -18.41 10.33 15.76
N LYS A 141 -17.98 11.21 14.85
CA LYS A 141 -16.91 12.19 15.02
C LYS A 141 -15.49 11.62 15.20
N MET A 142 -15.30 10.30 15.15
CA MET A 142 -13.95 9.73 15.10
C MET A 142 -13.26 10.12 13.81
N MET A 143 -12.10 10.77 13.91
CA MET A 143 -11.22 11.11 12.79
C MET A 143 -9.94 10.28 12.87
N MET A 144 -9.66 9.50 11.83
CA MET A 144 -8.34 8.89 11.63
C MET A 144 -7.53 9.73 10.64
N THR A 145 -6.31 10.08 11.02
CA THR A 145 -5.31 10.70 10.13
C THR A 145 -4.17 9.73 9.86
N ILE A 146 -3.89 9.47 8.59
CA ILE A 146 -2.77 8.64 8.12
C ILE A 146 -1.85 9.52 7.28
N ARG A 147 -0.57 9.59 7.63
CA ARG A 147 0.47 10.19 6.78
C ARG A 147 1.53 9.16 6.44
N GLY A 148 2.08 9.31 5.25
CA GLY A 148 3.07 8.40 4.74
C GLY A 148 3.50 8.74 3.33
N TYR A 149 4.20 7.81 2.71
CA TYR A 149 4.64 7.90 1.32
C TYR A 149 4.25 6.62 0.59
N VAL A 150 3.80 6.76 -0.66
CA VAL A 150 3.62 5.62 -1.56
C VAL A 150 5.00 5.10 -1.95
N LYS A 151 5.24 3.79 -1.84
CA LYS A 151 6.54 3.21 -2.22
C LYS A 151 6.83 3.43 -3.72
N PRO A 152 8.11 3.55 -4.13
CA PRO A 152 8.48 3.40 -5.53
C PRO A 152 7.95 2.08 -6.09
N ASN A 153 7.50 2.07 -7.35
CA ASN A 153 6.93 0.89 -8.02
C ASN A 153 5.69 0.28 -7.34
N ALA A 154 4.95 1.07 -6.54
CA ALA A 154 3.73 0.62 -5.90
C ALA A 154 2.72 0.09 -6.92
N LYS A 155 2.17 -1.10 -6.64
CA LYS A 155 1.02 -1.65 -7.36
C LYS A 155 -0.27 -1.18 -6.69
N MET A 156 -0.31 -1.29 -5.37
CA MET A 156 -1.45 -0.86 -4.56
C MET A 156 -1.09 -0.75 -3.08
N PHE A 157 -1.87 0.03 -2.35
CA PHE A 157 -1.93 -0.10 -0.90
C PHE A 157 -3.36 -0.30 -0.43
N THR A 158 -3.52 -0.73 0.81
CA THR A 158 -4.82 -1.07 1.37
C THR A 158 -4.99 -0.46 2.74
N VAL A 159 -6.17 0.11 3.02
CA VAL A 159 -6.64 0.46 4.36
C VAL A 159 -7.95 -0.29 4.60
N ASN A 160 -7.99 -1.11 5.64
CA ASN A 160 -9.16 -1.89 6.01
C ASN A 160 -9.64 -1.50 7.40
N PHE A 161 -10.95 -1.38 7.56
CA PHE A 161 -11.66 -1.32 8.83
C PHE A 161 -12.37 -2.65 9.04
N LEU A 162 -12.02 -3.36 10.11
CA LEU A 162 -12.41 -4.75 10.33
C LEU A 162 -13.43 -4.86 11.46
N ARG A 163 -14.40 -5.75 11.29
CA ARG A 163 -15.35 -6.22 12.31
C ARG A 163 -15.21 -7.73 12.43
N GLY A 164 -14.46 -8.22 13.42
CA GLY A 164 -14.11 -9.64 13.51
C GLY A 164 -13.28 -10.09 12.29
N ASN A 165 -13.87 -10.96 11.46
CA ASN A 165 -13.27 -11.44 10.21
C ASN A 165 -13.75 -10.69 8.96
N ASP A 166 -14.76 -9.82 9.11
CA ASP A 166 -15.32 -9.05 8.01
C ASP A 166 -14.55 -7.74 7.82
N ILE A 167 -14.62 -7.18 6.61
CA ILE A 167 -14.11 -5.85 6.29
C ILE A 167 -15.31 -4.92 6.10
N ALA A 168 -15.56 -4.05 7.07
CA ALA A 168 -16.64 -3.07 7.02
C ALA A 168 -16.39 -1.99 5.98
N PHE A 169 -15.12 -1.60 5.82
CA PHE A 169 -14.71 -0.60 4.86
C PHE A 169 -13.30 -0.89 4.35
N HIS A 170 -13.20 -1.15 3.05
CA HIS A 170 -11.98 -1.39 2.32
C HIS A 170 -11.68 -0.20 1.43
N ILE A 171 -10.47 0.35 1.51
CA ILE A 171 -9.95 1.37 0.61
C ILE A 171 -8.72 0.78 -0.09
N ASN A 172 -8.73 0.75 -1.41
CA ASN A 172 -7.64 0.16 -2.18
C ASN A 172 -7.30 1.00 -3.42
N PRO A 173 -6.37 1.97 -3.27
CA PRO A 173 -5.78 2.65 -4.40
C PRO A 173 -4.89 1.68 -5.18
N ARG A 174 -5.21 1.50 -6.46
CA ARG A 174 -4.47 0.68 -7.43
C ARG A 174 -3.84 1.62 -8.45
N PHE A 175 -2.52 1.57 -8.58
CA PHE A 175 -1.78 2.49 -9.44
C PHE A 175 -1.79 2.07 -10.92
N ASN A 176 -2.17 0.82 -11.21
CA ASN A 176 -2.38 0.33 -12.57
C ASN A 176 -3.40 -0.82 -12.57
N GLU A 177 -4.58 -0.55 -13.14
CA GLU A 177 -5.59 -1.53 -13.50
C GLU A 177 -5.98 -1.27 -14.96
N GLY A 178 -5.48 -2.09 -15.89
CA GLY A 178 -5.72 -1.91 -17.32
C GLY A 178 -5.17 -0.59 -17.88
N GLY A 179 -4.05 -0.11 -17.36
CA GLY A 179 -3.42 1.17 -17.77
C GLY A 179 -4.02 2.41 -17.10
N LYS A 180 -4.90 2.25 -16.12
CA LYS A 180 -5.53 3.36 -15.39
C LYS A 180 -5.31 3.25 -13.89
N GLN A 181 -5.23 4.40 -13.23
CA GLN A 181 -5.25 4.48 -11.77
C GLN A 181 -6.71 4.43 -11.31
N VAL A 182 -7.00 3.60 -10.31
CA VAL A 182 -8.35 3.45 -9.76
C VAL A 182 -8.29 3.34 -8.24
N LEU A 183 -9.26 3.94 -7.55
CA LEU A 183 -9.42 3.75 -6.11
C LEU A 183 -10.70 2.96 -5.90
N VAL A 184 -10.56 1.72 -5.44
CA VAL A 184 -11.69 0.84 -5.16
C VAL A 184 -12.07 0.97 -3.70
N ARG A 185 -13.36 1.17 -3.43
CA ARG A 185 -13.97 1.03 -2.11
C ARG A 185 -14.95 -0.13 -2.09
N ASN A 186 -14.95 -0.91 -1.01
CA ASN A 186 -15.91 -1.99 -0.85
C ASN A 186 -16.05 -2.41 0.63
N HIS A 187 -16.79 -3.49 0.86
CA HIS A 187 -16.88 -4.25 2.10
C HIS A 187 -16.81 -5.74 1.76
N LYS A 188 -16.45 -6.56 2.76
CA LYS A 188 -16.36 -8.01 2.63
C LYS A 188 -17.04 -8.66 3.85
N VAL A 189 -18.01 -9.52 3.62
CA VAL A 189 -18.75 -10.24 4.68
C VAL A 189 -18.76 -11.72 4.38
N GLY A 190 -18.36 -12.54 5.36
CA GLY A 190 -18.35 -14.00 5.21
C GLY A 190 -17.56 -14.47 3.99
N GLU A 191 -16.36 -13.92 3.83
CA GLU A 191 -15.46 -14.14 2.69
C GLU A 191 -15.91 -13.65 1.31
N ARG A 192 -17.07 -12.98 1.21
CA ARG A 192 -17.60 -12.46 -0.05
C ARG A 192 -17.51 -10.94 -0.13
N TRP A 193 -16.94 -10.44 -1.22
CA TRP A 193 -16.94 -9.01 -1.54
C TRP A 193 -18.33 -8.57 -1.98
N GLY A 194 -18.71 -7.36 -1.60
CA GLY A 194 -19.90 -6.70 -2.15
C GLY A 194 -19.66 -6.00 -3.48
N SER A 195 -20.55 -5.08 -3.83
CA SER A 195 -20.39 -4.22 -5.01
C SER A 195 -19.30 -3.18 -4.81
N GLU A 196 -18.37 -3.05 -5.75
CA GLU A 196 -17.33 -2.04 -5.73
C GLU A 196 -17.90 -0.62 -5.97
N GLU A 197 -17.34 0.37 -5.29
CA GLU A 197 -17.52 1.80 -5.56
C GLU A 197 -16.18 2.38 -6.05
N ARG A 198 -16.20 3.10 -7.17
CA ARG A 198 -14.99 3.56 -7.88
C ARG A 198 -15.04 5.04 -8.26
N ASP A 199 -16.20 5.67 -8.14
CA ASP A 199 -16.44 7.08 -8.37
C ASP A 199 -15.65 7.93 -7.37
N LEU A 200 -15.08 9.05 -7.81
CA LEU A 200 -14.38 10.00 -6.94
C LEU A 200 -14.91 11.40 -7.26
N LYS A 201 -14.95 12.29 -6.24
CA LYS A 201 -15.29 13.71 -6.42
C LYS A 201 -14.19 14.51 -7.14
N GLY A 202 -13.06 13.88 -7.46
CA GLY A 202 -11.90 14.50 -8.09
C GLY A 202 -10.96 13.44 -8.70
N PRO A 203 -9.74 13.84 -9.12
CA PRO A 203 -8.78 12.91 -9.71
C PRO A 203 -8.26 11.88 -8.69
N PHE A 204 -7.58 10.85 -9.18
CA PHE A 204 -6.84 9.92 -8.32
C PHE A 204 -5.79 10.69 -7.49
N PRO A 205 -5.79 10.58 -6.15
CA PRO A 205 -5.10 11.56 -5.31
C PRO A 205 -3.68 11.14 -4.90
N PHE A 206 -3.20 9.97 -5.33
CA PHE A 206 -1.91 9.41 -4.93
C PHE A 206 -0.93 9.38 -6.10
N ALA A 207 0.34 9.63 -5.81
CA ALA A 207 1.42 9.49 -6.77
C ALA A 207 2.52 8.57 -6.20
N ILE A 208 3.09 7.73 -7.05
CA ILE A 208 4.19 6.83 -6.68
C ILE A 208 5.37 7.65 -6.15
N GLY A 209 5.99 7.20 -5.06
CA GLY A 209 7.12 7.90 -4.41
C GLY A 209 6.75 9.19 -3.67
N SER A 210 5.47 9.58 -3.67
CA SER A 210 5.04 10.87 -3.13
C SER A 210 4.42 10.74 -1.73
N PRO A 211 4.52 11.79 -0.89
CA PRO A 211 3.80 11.85 0.37
C PRO A 211 2.30 11.96 0.16
N PHE A 212 1.54 11.54 1.16
CA PHE A 212 0.13 11.84 1.28
C PHE A 212 -0.29 12.03 2.73
N GLU A 213 -1.39 12.74 2.91
CA GLU A 213 -2.19 12.74 4.13
C GLU A 213 -3.60 12.26 3.78
N MET A 214 -4.07 11.21 4.42
CA MET A 214 -5.46 10.71 4.31
C MET A 214 -6.17 10.94 5.63
N LYS A 215 -7.33 11.58 5.58
CA LYS A 215 -8.23 11.81 6.71
C LYS A 215 -9.53 11.05 6.49
N ILE A 216 -9.93 10.25 7.47
CA ILE A 216 -11.13 9.42 7.43
C ILE A 216 -11.99 9.79 8.63
N LEU A 217 -13.08 10.51 8.38
CA LEU A 217 -14.07 10.88 9.38
C LEU A 217 -15.21 9.86 9.39
N CYS A 218 -15.47 9.28 10.55
CA CYS A 218 -16.69 8.52 10.79
C CYS A 218 -17.83 9.50 11.14
N THR A 219 -18.92 9.41 10.39
CA THR A 219 -20.20 10.10 10.66
C THR A 219 -21.28 9.05 10.93
N PRO A 220 -22.52 9.43 11.33
CA PRO A 220 -23.56 8.44 11.57
C PRO A 220 -23.97 7.67 10.29
N GLU A 221 -23.84 8.27 9.10
CA GLU A 221 -24.29 7.67 7.84
C GLU A 221 -23.16 7.05 6.99
N ALA A 222 -21.94 7.58 7.10
CA ALA A 222 -20.84 7.21 6.20
C ALA A 222 -19.44 7.44 6.80
N PHE A 223 -18.44 6.84 6.16
CA PHE A 223 -17.06 7.30 6.24
C PHE A 223 -16.83 8.39 5.19
N ARG A 224 -16.38 9.58 5.62
CA ARG A 224 -15.99 10.67 4.72
C ARG A 224 -14.48 10.74 4.61
N VAL A 225 -13.96 10.68 3.39
CA VAL A 225 -12.52 10.60 3.15
C VAL A 225 -12.03 11.81 2.39
N ALA A 226 -10.96 12.43 2.90
CA ALA A 226 -10.20 13.47 2.23
C ALA A 226 -8.74 13.04 2.10
N VAL A 227 -8.10 13.42 0.99
CA VAL A 227 -6.66 13.19 0.77
C VAL A 227 -6.02 14.53 0.43
N ASN A 228 -4.92 14.85 1.10
CA ASN A 228 -4.20 16.13 0.96
C ASN A 228 -5.15 17.34 1.12
N ASN A 229 -6.01 17.28 2.13
CA ASN A 229 -7.06 18.26 2.45
C ASN A 229 -8.16 18.44 1.38
N ILE A 230 -8.20 17.62 0.34
CA ILE A 230 -9.24 17.64 -0.68
C ILE A 230 -10.27 16.53 -0.38
N PRO A 231 -11.54 16.85 -0.13
CA PRO A 231 -12.60 15.85 0.01
C PRO A 231 -12.71 14.99 -1.24
N LEU A 232 -12.64 13.67 -1.07
CA LEU A 232 -12.49 12.75 -2.20
C LEU A 232 -13.73 11.89 -2.42
N PHE A 233 -14.26 11.27 -1.37
CA PHE A 233 -15.47 10.45 -1.46
C PHE A 233 -16.12 10.23 -0.10
N GLU A 234 -17.33 9.65 -0.13
CA GLU A 234 -18.05 9.17 1.04
C GLU A 234 -18.45 7.72 0.80
N PHE A 235 -18.22 6.85 1.78
CA PHE A 235 -18.62 5.45 1.73
C PHE A 235 -19.71 5.22 2.77
N ARG A 236 -20.95 5.01 2.31
CA ARG A 236 -22.09 4.77 3.20
C ARG A 236 -21.89 3.47 3.99
N HIS A 237 -22.26 3.49 5.27
CA HIS A 237 -22.10 2.33 6.14
C HIS A 237 -22.94 1.15 5.64
N ARG A 238 -22.25 0.12 5.15
CA ARG A 238 -22.86 -1.18 4.79
C ARG A 238 -22.95 -2.11 5.99
N ILE A 239 -22.00 -1.98 6.92
CA ILE A 239 -22.00 -2.59 8.25
C ILE A 239 -22.29 -1.47 9.26
N ARG A 240 -23.34 -1.61 10.06
CA ARG A 240 -23.84 -0.52 10.93
C ARG A 240 -23.47 -0.68 12.40
N GLU A 241 -22.95 -1.85 12.80
CA GLU A 241 -22.42 -2.09 14.15
C GLU A 241 -21.05 -1.42 14.29
N LEU A 242 -21.01 -0.08 14.23
CA LEU A 242 -19.78 0.71 14.20
C LEU A 242 -18.86 0.42 15.40
N ASN A 243 -19.45 0.22 16.58
CA ASN A 243 -18.74 -0.13 17.80
C ASN A 243 -18.06 -1.51 17.75
N GLN A 244 -18.38 -2.36 16.77
CA GLN A 244 -17.72 -3.65 16.54
C GLN A 244 -16.62 -3.57 15.47
N ILE A 245 -16.48 -2.42 14.80
CA ILE A 245 -15.37 -2.18 13.85
C ILE A 245 -14.15 -1.76 14.67
N ASP A 246 -13.42 -2.75 15.19
CA ASP A 246 -12.46 -2.60 16.28
C ASP A 246 -10.99 -2.71 15.85
N ARG A 247 -10.72 -2.96 14.57
CA ARG A 247 -9.35 -3.08 14.06
C ARG A 247 -9.18 -2.39 12.72
N ILE A 248 -8.02 -1.77 12.54
CA ILE A 248 -7.60 -1.17 11.27
C ILE A 248 -6.32 -1.85 10.81
N ASN A 249 -6.31 -2.27 9.55
CA ASN A 249 -5.13 -2.86 8.91
C ASN A 249 -4.70 -2.01 7.71
N ILE A 250 -3.43 -1.60 7.69
CA ILE A 250 -2.82 -0.91 6.55
C ILE A 250 -1.75 -1.82 5.95
N LEU A 251 -1.85 -2.11 4.65
CA LEU A 251 -1.11 -3.17 3.99
C LEU A 251 -0.45 -2.68 2.68
N ASN A 252 0.50 -3.49 2.19
CA ASN A 252 1.15 -3.39 0.88
C ASN A 252 2.08 -2.17 0.69
N ASP A 253 1.93 -1.42 -0.42
CA ASP A 253 3.00 -0.58 -1.00
C ASP A 253 3.03 0.85 -0.43
N VAL A 254 3.03 0.95 0.89
CA VAL A 254 3.05 2.22 1.63
C VAL A 254 4.08 2.21 2.76
N VAL A 255 4.63 3.37 3.08
CA VAL A 255 5.44 3.63 4.27
C VAL A 255 4.67 4.61 5.14
N LEU A 256 4.48 4.27 6.42
CA LEU A 256 3.75 5.11 7.37
C LEU A 256 4.72 5.98 8.18
N THR A 257 4.35 7.24 8.36
CA THR A 257 5.09 8.20 9.19
C THR A 257 4.28 8.76 10.33
N TYR A 258 2.95 8.68 10.24
CA TYR A 258 2.05 9.11 11.30
C TYR A 258 0.70 8.41 11.15
N VAL A 259 0.18 7.89 12.25
CA VAL A 259 -1.20 7.42 12.36
C VAL A 259 -1.75 7.94 13.67
N ASN A 260 -2.87 8.65 13.61
CA ASN A 260 -3.54 9.16 14.80
C ASN A 260 -5.05 9.01 14.69
N VAL A 261 -5.69 8.83 15.83
CA VAL A 261 -7.13 8.79 15.98
C VAL A 261 -7.52 9.84 17.01
N GLU A 262 -8.43 10.71 16.65
CA GLU A 262 -8.98 11.74 17.53
C GLU A 262 -10.50 11.82 17.41
N THR A 263 -11.13 12.46 18.38
CA THR A 263 -12.56 12.79 18.32
C THR A 263 -12.69 14.26 17.96
N LEU A 264 -13.41 14.58 16.89
CA LEU A 264 -13.75 15.96 16.56
C LEU A 264 -14.80 16.51 17.55
N PRO A 265 -14.78 17.83 17.83
CA PRO A 265 -15.72 18.45 18.76
C PRO A 265 -17.21 18.31 18.37
#